data_AF-A0A4S8LVB0-F1
#
_entry.id   AF-A0A4S8LVB0-F1
#
_cell.length_a   1.000
_cell.length_b   1.000
_cell.length_c   1.000
_cell.angle_alpha   90.00
_cell.angle_beta   90.00
_cell.angle_gamma   90.00
#
_symmetry.space_group_name_H-M   'P 1'
#
loop_
_entity.id
_entity.type
_entity.pdbx_description
1 polymer ?
#
loop_
_entity_poly.entity_id
_entity_poly.type
_entity_poly.pdbx_seq_one_letter_code
_entity_poly.pdbx_strand_id
1 'polypeptide(L)'
;MPKASKKSGKTSTGPASSETKKTAKPQKKTSKSKPQPKPPRSFQKFVKDAQEQQRKHGKSENTSTNYQSAIVRTRKWLAAFVANAGDAGQLFEESREFVDLLGDHDEDEEVEEETPSKYRTMPEDFATCLDGCPTATTPLAITLFMYTKCFEEGKGDSTAWHIFAGWKYHFDQMCEGKYRGQWKEDRESGEWVGNPTSSALVSDMLTACKNKDGEAERKHSRAMTVEDMVTLFFWSWNICPDDAPVTTIEERMLKTEHLFFRAFTSTAFTLWTRNCETSTLKAKDIDWSPEPRPNAPPGDPPAITVGLRERKGWQRKQNKGETQLNGHLYHIPYQPKIPAIDMKTRLEAWKGHYETHLLRRPLEPEDYIFPSISTNRKSDHVHFSMPIPAESTKKKVNEFAASAGLSGAGRYTTHCFRRGGAQYRFMYAPIGQRWTLAMVRWWGGWSPKERHDTLVRYLLDELHTYEQDHSDALFPVNLAKGFSYLGEAAEEAPLKTSEARMLFSNLKTWITQPRTDASLSVNYRQQVAFNLNHNVTDVGSLFQS
;
A
#
# COMPACT_ATOMS: atom_id res chain seq x y z
N MET A 1 14.41 -65.07 38.49
CA MET A 1 13.23 -65.32 39.34
C MET A 1 13.14 -64.21 40.37
N PRO A 2 11.95 -63.77 40.77
CA PRO A 2 10.72 -63.52 40.01
C PRO A 2 10.28 -62.04 40.25
N LYS A 3 9.24 -61.42 39.68
CA LYS A 3 8.22 -61.60 38.62
C LYS A 3 7.59 -60.18 38.52
N ALA A 4 7.44 -59.57 37.34
CA ALA A 4 6.27 -59.67 36.46
C ALA A 4 4.95 -59.29 37.18
N SER A 5 4.04 -58.46 36.65
CA SER A 5 3.35 -58.53 35.35
C SER A 5 2.20 -57.48 35.42
N LYS A 6 1.54 -56.92 34.40
CA LYS A 6 1.16 -57.30 33.03
C LYS A 6 0.48 -56.06 32.40
N LYS A 7 0.75 -55.69 31.13
CA LYS A 7 -0.03 -56.02 29.89
C LYS A 7 -1.43 -55.38 29.83
N SER A 8 -2.00 -54.97 28.70
CA SER A 8 -1.69 -55.08 27.25
C SER A 8 -2.78 -54.34 26.47
N GLY A 9 -2.48 -53.77 25.29
CA GLY A 9 -2.87 -54.34 23.98
C GLY A 9 -3.97 -53.48 23.33
N LYS A 10 -4.14 -53.30 22.01
CA LYS A 10 -3.75 -53.97 20.75
C LYS A 10 -3.93 -52.91 19.63
N THR A 11 -2.99 -52.70 18.70
CA THR A 11 -2.90 -53.27 17.33
C THR A 11 -4.18 -53.35 16.48
N SER A 12 -4.18 -52.66 15.33
CA SER A 12 -4.68 -53.19 14.04
C SER A 12 -4.17 -52.31 12.86
N THR A 13 -3.25 -52.83 12.03
CA THR A 13 -3.43 -53.22 10.61
C THR A 13 -3.42 -52.09 9.56
N GLY A 14 -2.35 -52.04 8.74
CA GLY A 14 -2.52 -51.84 7.29
C GLY A 14 -3.04 -53.15 6.65
N PRO A 15 -3.50 -53.18 5.39
CA PRO A 15 -2.67 -52.80 4.23
C PRO A 15 -3.44 -52.27 2.99
N ALA A 16 -2.65 -52.07 1.92
CA ALA A 16 -2.96 -52.31 0.51
C ALA A 16 -3.44 -51.17 -0.40
N SER A 17 -2.67 -51.04 -1.46
CA SER A 17 -2.86 -50.31 -2.70
C SER A 17 -4.24 -50.50 -3.35
N SER A 18 -4.79 -49.40 -3.89
CA SER A 18 -5.59 -49.49 -5.11
C SER A 18 -5.06 -48.48 -6.13
N GLU A 19 -4.54 -49.03 -7.23
CA GLU A 19 -4.31 -48.33 -8.47
C GLU A 19 -5.58 -47.63 -8.93
N THR A 20 -5.54 -46.32 -9.12
CA THR A 20 -6.52 -45.64 -9.99
C THR A 20 -5.81 -45.24 -11.28
N LYS A 21 -5.99 -46.11 -12.28
CA LYS A 21 -5.69 -45.86 -13.68
C LYS A 21 -6.23 -44.49 -14.09
N LYS A 22 -5.33 -43.57 -14.47
CA LYS A 22 -5.67 -42.38 -15.24
C LYS A 22 -6.20 -42.83 -16.61
N THR A 23 -7.51 -42.90 -16.76
CA THR A 23 -8.13 -42.97 -18.10
C THR A 23 -7.93 -41.63 -18.78
N ALA A 24 -7.16 -41.65 -19.86
CA ALA A 24 -7.01 -40.54 -20.79
C ALA A 24 -8.41 -40.16 -21.33
N LYS A 25 -8.84 -38.92 -21.06
CA LYS A 25 -10.02 -38.35 -21.73
C LYS A 25 -9.60 -37.94 -23.16
N PRO A 26 -10.32 -38.37 -24.22
CA PRO A 26 -10.06 -37.90 -25.56
C PRO A 26 -10.32 -36.40 -25.66
N GLN A 27 -9.39 -35.65 -26.25
CA GLN A 27 -9.60 -34.28 -26.70
C GLN A 27 -10.73 -34.27 -27.74
N LYS A 28 -11.94 -33.88 -27.31
CA LYS A 28 -12.99 -33.45 -28.23
C LYS A 28 -12.65 -32.04 -28.72
N LYS A 29 -12.24 -31.94 -29.98
CA LYS A 29 -12.23 -30.68 -30.75
C LYS A 29 -13.62 -30.06 -30.66
N THR A 30 -13.78 -28.97 -29.92
CA THR A 30 -15.02 -28.18 -29.92
C THR A 30 -15.02 -27.29 -31.15
N SER A 31 -15.79 -27.70 -32.15
CA SER A 31 -16.26 -26.81 -33.20
C SER A 31 -17.03 -25.66 -32.55
N LYS A 32 -16.75 -24.42 -32.98
CA LYS A 32 -17.55 -23.24 -32.62
C LYS A 32 -18.98 -23.43 -33.15
N SER A 33 -19.87 -23.95 -32.31
CA SER A 33 -21.31 -23.89 -32.59
C SER A 33 -21.81 -22.47 -32.33
N LYS A 34 -22.56 -21.93 -33.29
CA LYS A 34 -23.30 -20.67 -33.11
C LYS A 34 -24.16 -20.78 -31.84
N PRO A 35 -24.23 -19.73 -30.99
CA PRO A 35 -25.03 -19.79 -29.77
C PRO A 35 -26.50 -19.95 -30.16
N GLN A 36 -27.09 -21.10 -29.81
CA GLN A 36 -28.52 -21.29 -29.97
C GLN A 36 -29.27 -20.28 -29.08
N PRO A 37 -30.40 -19.73 -29.55
CA PRO A 37 -31.23 -18.83 -28.77
C PRO A 37 -31.67 -19.57 -27.51
N LYS A 38 -31.28 -19.03 -26.34
CA LYS A 38 -31.68 -19.59 -25.05
C LYS A 38 -33.22 -19.53 -24.98
N PRO A 39 -33.90 -20.61 -24.54
CA PRO A 39 -35.35 -20.60 -24.43
C PRO A 39 -35.80 -19.44 -23.52
N PRO A 40 -36.96 -18.84 -23.78
CA PRO A 40 -37.47 -17.71 -23.00
C PRO A 40 -37.55 -18.11 -21.53
N ARG A 41 -36.77 -17.41 -20.70
CA ARG A 41 -36.78 -17.60 -19.25
C ARG A 41 -38.07 -17.02 -18.70
N SER A 42 -38.75 -17.75 -17.81
CA SER A 42 -39.86 -17.15 -17.07
C SER A 42 -39.34 -16.00 -16.21
N PHE A 43 -40.12 -14.93 -16.09
CA PHE A 43 -39.77 -13.76 -15.28
C PHE A 43 -39.42 -14.14 -13.85
N GLN A 44 -40.18 -15.05 -13.22
CA GLN A 44 -39.89 -15.56 -11.88
C GLN A 44 -38.52 -16.26 -11.78
N LYS A 45 -38.14 -17.06 -12.78
CA LYS A 45 -36.82 -17.71 -12.80
C LYS A 45 -35.71 -16.69 -12.99
N PHE A 46 -35.94 -15.68 -13.81
CA PHE A 46 -34.98 -14.59 -14.01
C PHE A 46 -34.78 -13.74 -12.74
N VAL A 47 -35.84 -13.42 -12.02
CA VAL A 47 -35.78 -12.70 -10.73
C VAL A 47 -35.07 -13.54 -9.67
N LYS A 48 -35.39 -14.84 -9.55
CA LYS A 48 -34.70 -15.74 -8.61
C LYS A 48 -33.21 -15.89 -8.94
N ASP A 49 -32.87 -16.09 -10.21
CA ASP A 49 -31.48 -16.15 -10.66
C ASP A 49 -30.75 -14.82 -10.34
N ALA A 50 -31.39 -13.67 -10.59
CA ALA A 50 -30.82 -12.35 -10.29
C ALA A 50 -30.60 -12.15 -8.78
N GLN A 51 -31.57 -12.53 -7.94
CA GLN A 51 -31.45 -12.51 -6.48
C GLN A 51 -30.35 -13.46 -5.98
N GLU A 52 -30.22 -14.65 -6.56
CA GLU A 52 -29.16 -15.60 -6.19
C GLU A 52 -27.78 -15.06 -6.56
N GLN A 53 -27.63 -14.49 -7.76
CA GLN A 53 -26.38 -13.88 -8.21
C GLN A 53 -26.02 -12.65 -7.37
N GLN A 54 -27.00 -11.81 -7.03
CA GLN A 54 -26.82 -10.68 -6.11
C GLN A 54 -26.38 -11.15 -4.72
N ARG A 55 -26.93 -12.25 -4.21
CA ARG A 55 -26.53 -12.84 -2.92
C ARG A 55 -25.13 -13.44 -2.98
N LYS A 56 -24.77 -14.14 -4.06
CA LYS A 56 -23.44 -14.73 -4.27
C LYS A 56 -22.34 -13.71 -4.49
N HIS A 57 -22.63 -12.62 -5.20
CA HIS A 57 -21.62 -11.66 -5.65
C HIS A 57 -21.74 -10.27 -5.00
N GLY A 58 -22.75 -10.03 -4.17
CA GLY A 58 -22.97 -8.73 -3.51
C GLY A 58 -21.91 -8.36 -2.49
N LYS A 59 -21.25 -9.36 -1.87
CA LYS A 59 -20.07 -9.18 -0.99
C LYS A 59 -19.11 -10.35 -1.11
N SER A 60 -17.83 -10.12 -0.84
CA SER A 60 -16.83 -11.19 -0.84
C SER A 60 -17.00 -12.13 0.35
N GLU A 61 -16.67 -13.41 0.16
CA GLU A 61 -16.77 -14.45 1.19
C GLU A 61 -16.03 -14.07 2.48
N ASN A 62 -14.80 -13.58 2.37
CA ASN A 62 -14.03 -13.09 3.52
C ASN A 62 -14.76 -11.98 4.30
N THR A 63 -15.45 -11.07 3.61
CA THR A 63 -16.18 -9.98 4.27
C THR A 63 -17.39 -10.52 5.03
N SER A 64 -18.12 -11.47 4.45
CA SER A 64 -19.26 -12.13 5.09
C SER A 64 -18.84 -12.92 6.32
N THR A 65 -17.76 -13.71 6.22
CA THR A 65 -17.19 -14.46 7.35
C THR A 65 -16.74 -13.53 8.48
N ASN A 66 -16.08 -12.42 8.12
CA ASN A 66 -15.64 -11.43 9.09
C ASN A 66 -16.84 -10.80 9.83
N TYR A 67 -17.90 -10.39 9.12
CA TYR A 67 -19.10 -9.85 9.76
C TYR A 67 -19.80 -10.86 10.67
N GLN A 68 -19.90 -12.11 10.25
CA GLN A 68 -20.46 -13.17 11.09
C GLN A 68 -19.65 -13.34 12.37
N SER A 69 -18.33 -13.22 12.30
CA SER A 69 -17.47 -13.27 13.48
C SER A 69 -17.74 -12.14 14.49
N ALA A 70 -18.13 -10.95 14.03
CA ALA A 70 -18.49 -9.84 14.92
C ALA A 70 -19.80 -10.13 15.66
N ILE A 71 -20.80 -10.66 14.96
CA ILE A 71 -22.10 -11.04 15.54
C ILE A 71 -21.92 -12.12 16.60
N VAL A 72 -21.19 -13.19 16.27
CA VAL A 72 -20.90 -14.29 17.20
C VAL A 72 -20.16 -13.79 18.44
N ARG A 73 -19.17 -12.91 18.28
CA ARG A 73 -18.44 -12.31 19.39
C ARG A 73 -19.34 -11.43 20.27
N THR A 74 -20.22 -10.64 19.67
CA THR A 74 -21.17 -9.78 20.39
C THR A 74 -22.15 -10.63 21.21
N ARG A 75 -22.76 -11.66 20.62
CA ARG A 75 -23.67 -12.58 21.33
C ARG A 75 -22.97 -13.31 22.47
N LYS A 76 -21.75 -13.80 22.24
CA LYS A 76 -20.94 -14.45 23.28
C LYS A 76 -20.62 -13.49 24.43
N TRP A 77 -20.27 -12.24 24.11
CA TRP A 77 -20.07 -11.21 25.12
C TRP A 77 -21.35 -10.94 25.91
N LEU A 78 -22.50 -10.77 25.23
CA LEU A 78 -23.78 -10.51 25.89
C LEU A 78 -24.15 -11.63 26.87
N ALA A 79 -24.01 -12.90 26.46
CA ALA A 79 -24.27 -14.03 27.33
C ALA A 79 -23.34 -14.06 28.56
N ALA A 80 -22.06 -13.73 28.37
CA ALA A 80 -21.10 -13.63 29.47
C ALA A 80 -21.39 -12.42 30.38
N PHE A 81 -21.77 -11.29 29.80
CA PHE A 81 -22.14 -10.08 30.51
C PHE A 81 -23.34 -10.34 31.42
N VAL A 82 -24.41 -10.95 30.91
CA VAL A 82 -25.58 -11.31 31.71
C VAL A 82 -25.25 -12.35 32.78
N ALA A 83 -24.41 -13.35 32.48
CA ALA A 83 -24.01 -14.36 33.46
C ALA A 83 -23.19 -13.75 34.63
N ASN A 84 -22.36 -12.75 34.33
CA ASN A 84 -21.56 -12.04 35.34
C ASN A 84 -22.37 -10.97 36.07
N ALA A 85 -23.35 -10.35 35.40
CA ALA A 85 -24.29 -9.40 35.98
C ALA A 85 -25.35 -10.05 36.87
N GLY A 86 -25.28 -11.35 37.17
CA GLY A 86 -26.05 -11.98 38.25
C GLY A 86 -25.74 -11.40 39.64
N ASP A 87 -24.65 -10.62 39.76
CA ASP A 87 -24.27 -9.79 40.93
C ASP A 87 -24.54 -8.29 40.63
N ALA A 88 -25.74 -8.01 40.09
CA ALA A 88 -26.13 -6.94 39.15
C ALA A 88 -25.96 -5.46 39.55
N GLY A 89 -25.48 -5.14 40.76
CA GLY A 89 -25.47 -3.75 41.26
C GLY A 89 -24.33 -2.90 40.72
N GLN A 90 -23.09 -3.42 40.74
CA GLN A 90 -21.90 -2.57 40.57
C GLN A 90 -21.56 -2.23 39.11
N LEU A 91 -21.69 -3.18 38.18
CA LEU A 91 -21.30 -2.97 36.77
C LEU A 91 -22.27 -2.06 35.98
N PHE A 92 -23.55 -2.01 36.41
CA PHE A 92 -24.54 -1.12 35.82
C PHE A 92 -24.34 0.33 36.31
N GLU A 93 -23.91 0.51 37.57
CA GLU A 93 -23.54 1.80 38.15
C GLU A 93 -22.31 2.41 37.42
N GLU A 94 -21.31 1.59 37.05
CA GLU A 94 -20.13 2.04 36.27
C GLU A 94 -20.47 2.42 34.82
N SER A 95 -21.52 1.82 34.24
CA SER A 95 -22.01 2.16 32.89
C SER A 95 -22.97 3.37 32.90
N ARG A 96 -23.47 3.77 34.08
CA ARG A 96 -24.43 4.86 34.29
C ARG A 96 -23.83 6.22 33.98
N GLU A 97 -22.60 6.47 34.43
CA GLU A 97 -21.85 7.69 34.10
C GLU A 97 -21.78 7.94 32.60
N PHE A 98 -21.70 6.89 31.79
CA PHE A 98 -21.60 7.00 30.34
C PHE A 98 -22.96 7.20 29.64
N VAL A 99 -24.03 6.56 30.12
CA VAL A 99 -25.38 6.76 29.57
C VAL A 99 -25.89 8.17 29.87
N ASP A 100 -25.58 8.71 31.05
CA ASP A 100 -25.91 10.08 31.42
C ASP A 100 -25.08 11.10 30.60
N LEU A 101 -23.83 10.78 30.24
CA LEU A 101 -22.97 11.61 29.38
C LEU A 101 -23.36 11.63 27.89
N LEU A 102 -24.23 10.71 27.46
CA LEU A 102 -24.78 10.64 26.11
C LEU A 102 -26.12 11.38 25.96
N GLY A 103 -26.69 11.90 27.05
CA GLY A 103 -27.80 12.86 27.00
C GLY A 103 -27.26 14.24 26.62
N ASP A 104 -27.92 14.90 25.67
CA ASP A 104 -27.55 16.22 25.14
C ASP A 104 -27.21 17.21 26.28
N HIS A 105 -25.95 17.66 26.31
CA HIS A 105 -25.55 18.88 27.01
C HIS A 105 -25.27 19.94 25.95
N ASP A 106 -26.32 20.63 25.53
CA ASP A 106 -26.18 21.99 25.01
C ASP A 106 -25.96 22.90 26.23
N GLU A 107 -24.85 23.65 26.25
CA GLU A 107 -24.39 24.43 27.41
C GLU A 107 -25.21 25.70 27.72
N ASP A 108 -26.41 25.88 27.16
CA ASP A 108 -27.17 27.12 27.28
C ASP A 108 -28.67 26.93 27.55
N GLU A 109 -29.10 26.02 28.43
CA GLU A 109 -30.48 26.06 28.95
C GLU A 109 -30.54 25.87 30.47
N GLU A 110 -31.33 26.75 31.10
CA GLU A 110 -31.63 26.77 32.52
C GLU A 110 -32.15 25.41 33.00
N VAL A 111 -31.81 25.07 34.24
CA VAL A 111 -32.12 23.82 34.95
C VAL A 111 -33.60 23.41 34.80
N GLU A 112 -33.91 22.64 33.75
CA GLU A 112 -35.14 21.85 33.66
C GLU A 112 -34.89 20.47 34.27
N GLU A 113 -35.91 19.97 34.98
CA GLU A 113 -35.91 18.74 35.78
C GLU A 113 -35.25 17.55 35.05
N GLU A 114 -34.27 16.91 35.71
CA GLU A 114 -33.61 15.69 35.26
C GLU A 114 -34.62 14.65 34.75
N THR A 115 -34.82 14.54 33.44
CA THR A 115 -35.57 13.43 32.86
C THR A 115 -34.86 12.13 33.21
N PRO A 116 -35.49 11.17 33.93
CA PRO A 116 -34.80 9.96 34.35
C PRO A 116 -34.26 9.19 33.15
N SER A 117 -32.96 8.87 33.17
CA SER A 117 -32.31 8.05 32.16
C SER A 117 -33.14 6.78 31.89
N LYS A 118 -33.48 6.54 30.61
CA LYS A 118 -34.36 5.45 30.13
C LYS A 118 -33.90 4.06 30.58
N TYR A 119 -32.64 3.92 30.98
CA TYR A 119 -32.00 2.67 31.35
C TYR A 119 -31.52 2.71 32.80
N ARG A 120 -32.44 2.91 33.76
CA ARG A 120 -32.13 2.87 35.20
C ARG A 120 -31.89 1.44 35.72
N THR A 121 -32.42 0.44 35.03
CA THR A 121 -32.22 -0.98 35.29
C THR A 121 -31.98 -1.72 33.98
N MET A 122 -31.33 -2.88 34.04
CA MET A 122 -31.14 -3.73 32.87
C MET A 122 -32.51 -4.15 32.30
N PRO A 123 -32.79 -3.90 31.01
CA PRO A 123 -34.05 -4.30 30.40
C PRO A 123 -34.27 -5.82 30.47
N GLU A 124 -35.52 -6.24 30.65
CA GLU A 124 -35.88 -7.66 30.81
C GLU A 124 -35.48 -8.51 29.59
N ASP A 125 -35.54 -7.93 28.39
CA ASP A 125 -35.18 -8.59 27.14
C ASP A 125 -33.68 -8.49 26.79
N PHE A 126 -32.86 -7.85 27.64
CA PHE A 126 -31.45 -7.57 27.33
C PHE A 126 -30.66 -8.86 27.02
N ALA A 127 -30.91 -9.94 27.76
CA ALA A 127 -30.24 -11.22 27.58
C ALA A 127 -30.49 -11.87 26.20
N THR A 128 -31.63 -11.59 25.57
CA THR A 128 -32.09 -12.26 24.34
C THR A 128 -32.32 -11.30 23.17
N CYS A 129 -32.10 -9.99 23.36
CA CYS A 129 -32.34 -8.94 22.36
C CYS A 129 -31.51 -9.05 21.06
N LEU A 130 -30.57 -10.00 20.99
CA LEU A 130 -29.73 -10.29 19.83
C LEU A 130 -30.04 -11.64 19.15
N ASP A 131 -30.96 -12.45 19.68
CA ASP A 131 -31.20 -13.82 19.21
C ASP A 131 -32.24 -13.92 18.08
N GLY A 132 -32.97 -12.85 17.80
CA GLY A 132 -34.04 -12.85 16.80
C GLY A 132 -34.29 -11.48 16.18
N CYS A 133 -35.56 -11.15 15.99
CA CYS A 133 -35.99 -9.83 15.55
C CYS A 133 -35.46 -8.76 16.52
N PRO A 134 -34.99 -7.61 16.01
CA PRO A 134 -34.52 -6.55 16.86
C PRO A 134 -35.65 -5.95 17.70
N THR A 135 -35.31 -5.60 18.95
CA THR A 135 -36.19 -4.98 19.93
C THR A 135 -35.71 -3.55 20.25
N ALA A 136 -36.44 -2.82 21.09
CA ALA A 136 -36.02 -1.51 21.61
C ALA A 136 -34.65 -1.55 22.31
N THR A 137 -34.23 -2.71 22.79
CA THR A 137 -33.00 -2.95 23.56
C THR A 137 -31.80 -3.32 22.67
N THR A 138 -32.04 -3.79 21.44
CA THR A 138 -30.98 -4.18 20.52
C THR A 138 -29.93 -3.08 20.28
N PRO A 139 -30.29 -1.79 20.07
CA PRO A 139 -29.30 -0.72 19.99
C PRO A 139 -28.37 -0.63 21.21
N LEU A 140 -28.92 -0.75 22.42
CA LEU A 140 -28.17 -0.65 23.67
C LEU A 140 -27.11 -1.75 23.76
N ALA A 141 -27.48 -3.01 23.47
CA ALA A 141 -26.54 -4.12 23.51
C ALA A 141 -25.37 -3.96 22.51
N ILE A 142 -25.65 -3.41 21.32
CA ILE A 142 -24.61 -3.12 20.32
C ILE A 142 -23.69 -2.00 20.82
N THR A 143 -24.27 -0.92 21.36
CA THR A 143 -23.53 0.22 21.91
C THR A 143 -22.62 -0.18 23.07
N LEU A 144 -23.12 -0.95 24.02
CA LEU A 144 -22.33 -1.44 25.15
C LEU A 144 -21.19 -2.38 24.71
N PHE A 145 -21.42 -3.22 23.70
CA PHE A 145 -20.35 -4.04 23.16
C PHE A 145 -19.26 -3.19 22.46
N MET A 146 -19.65 -2.14 21.74
CA MET A 146 -18.70 -1.20 21.16
C MET A 146 -17.92 -0.47 22.24
N TYR A 147 -18.57 -0.08 23.33
CA TYR A 147 -17.94 0.51 24.51
C TYR A 147 -16.89 -0.42 25.11
N THR A 148 -17.25 -1.64 25.51
CA THR A 148 -16.32 -2.62 26.10
C THR A 148 -15.13 -2.86 25.18
N LYS A 149 -15.35 -3.01 23.86
CA LYS A 149 -14.22 -3.24 22.94
C LYS A 149 -13.33 -2.02 22.81
N CYS A 150 -13.89 -0.83 22.63
CA CYS A 150 -13.08 0.31 22.26
C CYS A 150 -12.50 1.01 23.48
N PHE A 151 -13.27 1.18 24.55
CA PHE A 151 -12.88 1.91 25.75
C PHE A 151 -12.21 1.01 26.79
N GLU A 152 -12.84 -0.10 27.21
CA GLU A 152 -12.27 -0.99 28.24
C GLU A 152 -11.09 -1.84 27.70
N GLU A 153 -11.26 -2.48 26.54
CA GLU A 153 -10.22 -3.33 25.93
C GLU A 153 -9.22 -2.55 25.05
N GLY A 154 -9.38 -1.23 24.94
CA GLY A 154 -8.48 -0.34 24.19
C GLY A 154 -8.38 -0.66 22.70
N LYS A 155 -9.43 -1.17 22.05
CA LYS A 155 -9.42 -1.40 20.59
C LYS A 155 -9.68 -0.09 19.82
N GLY A 156 -9.05 0.04 18.66
CA GLY A 156 -9.20 1.23 17.81
C GLY A 156 -10.48 1.26 16.97
N ASP A 157 -10.71 2.41 16.33
CA ASP A 157 -11.85 2.77 15.46
C ASP A 157 -12.29 1.68 14.47
N SER A 158 -11.33 0.97 13.87
CA SER A 158 -11.57 -0.11 12.91
C SER A 158 -12.38 -1.26 13.52
N THR A 159 -12.24 -1.51 14.83
CA THR A 159 -13.03 -2.53 15.55
C THR A 159 -14.47 -2.06 15.72
N ALA A 160 -14.68 -0.80 16.12
CA ALA A 160 -16.01 -0.19 16.22
C ALA A 160 -16.75 -0.25 14.88
N TRP A 161 -16.07 0.14 13.79
CA TRP A 161 -16.62 0.08 12.44
C TRP A 161 -16.94 -1.35 12.02
N HIS A 162 -16.09 -2.31 12.38
CA HIS A 162 -16.30 -3.72 12.06
C HIS A 162 -17.55 -4.29 12.76
N ILE A 163 -17.76 -3.95 14.04
CA ILE A 163 -18.96 -4.32 14.81
C ILE A 163 -20.21 -3.71 14.18
N PHE A 164 -20.19 -2.39 13.96
CA PHE A 164 -21.27 -1.64 13.32
C PHE A 164 -21.66 -2.26 11.97
N ALA A 165 -20.68 -2.48 11.09
CA ALA A 165 -20.92 -3.02 9.76
C ALA A 165 -21.47 -4.46 9.78
N GLY A 166 -21.02 -5.27 10.75
CA GLY A 166 -21.49 -6.63 10.93
C GLY A 166 -22.97 -6.67 11.28
N TRP A 167 -23.38 -5.90 12.29
CA TRP A 167 -24.78 -5.80 12.71
C TRP A 167 -25.67 -5.12 11.67
N LYS A 168 -25.17 -4.04 11.03
CA LYS A 168 -25.90 -3.38 9.95
C LYS A 168 -26.22 -4.37 8.84
N TYR A 169 -25.22 -5.11 8.38
CA TYR A 169 -25.42 -6.12 7.35
C TYR A 169 -26.36 -7.24 7.79
N HIS A 170 -26.29 -7.68 9.05
CA HIS A 170 -27.16 -8.72 9.58
C HIS A 170 -28.64 -8.33 9.47
N PHE A 171 -29.01 -7.17 10.01
CA PHE A 171 -30.39 -6.70 10.01
C PHE A 171 -30.88 -6.31 8.60
N ASP A 172 -30.02 -5.76 7.74
CA ASP A 172 -30.37 -5.48 6.34
C ASP A 172 -30.76 -6.73 5.53
N GLN A 173 -30.36 -7.92 5.99
CA GLN A 173 -30.68 -9.21 5.33
C GLN A 173 -31.76 -10.01 6.06
N MET A 174 -32.18 -9.60 7.26
CA MET A 174 -33.25 -10.28 8.00
C MET A 174 -34.64 -10.00 7.43
N CYS A 175 -35.55 -10.96 7.59
CA CYS A 175 -36.99 -10.82 7.29
C CYS A 175 -37.24 -10.14 5.93
N GLU A 176 -36.57 -10.62 4.88
CA GLU A 176 -36.69 -10.10 3.51
C GLU A 176 -36.38 -8.60 3.35
N GLY A 177 -35.60 -8.03 4.28
CA GLY A 177 -35.23 -6.61 4.28
C GLY A 177 -36.17 -5.71 5.08
N LYS A 178 -37.07 -6.27 5.91
CA LYS A 178 -37.97 -5.52 6.82
C LYS A 178 -37.23 -4.48 7.66
N TYR A 179 -36.01 -4.80 8.08
CA TYR A 179 -35.19 -3.95 8.95
C TYR A 179 -34.20 -3.06 8.18
N ARG A 180 -34.46 -2.76 6.90
CA ARG A 180 -33.68 -1.77 6.14
C ARG A 180 -34.20 -0.37 6.41
N GLY A 181 -33.29 0.59 6.57
CA GLY A 181 -33.62 2.01 6.69
C GLY A 181 -33.57 2.53 8.13
N GLN A 182 -34.18 3.69 8.35
CA GLN A 182 -34.14 4.42 9.61
C GLN A 182 -34.84 3.64 10.73
N TRP A 183 -34.16 3.52 11.88
CA TRP A 183 -34.68 2.84 13.07
C TRP A 183 -35.81 3.65 13.71
N LYS A 184 -36.98 3.04 13.87
CA LYS A 184 -38.12 3.64 14.58
C LYS A 184 -39.13 2.57 15.00
N GLU A 185 -39.94 2.91 15.98
CA GLU A 185 -41.16 2.15 16.31
C GLU A 185 -42.25 2.51 15.30
N ASP A 186 -42.87 1.49 14.72
CA ASP A 186 -44.06 1.66 13.89
C ASP A 186 -45.30 1.79 14.78
N ARG A 187 -45.89 2.99 14.81
CA ARG A 187 -46.98 3.33 15.75
C ARG A 187 -48.27 2.54 15.51
N GLU A 188 -48.45 1.99 14.31
CA GLU A 188 -49.66 1.22 13.97
C GLU A 188 -49.56 -0.24 14.41
N SER A 189 -48.37 -0.84 14.30
CA SER A 189 -48.15 -2.25 14.67
C SER A 189 -47.55 -2.44 16.06
N GLY A 190 -46.96 -1.39 16.65
CA GLY A 190 -46.15 -1.49 17.87
C GLY A 190 -44.83 -2.25 17.66
N GLU A 191 -44.47 -2.55 16.40
CA GLU A 191 -43.24 -3.26 16.07
C GLU A 191 -42.11 -2.29 15.71
N TRP A 192 -40.88 -2.69 16.00
CA TRP A 192 -39.72 -1.92 15.58
C TRP A 192 -39.37 -2.21 14.12
N VAL A 193 -39.13 -1.15 13.34
CA VAL A 193 -38.76 -1.23 11.93
C VAL A 193 -37.48 -0.43 11.63
N GLY A 194 -36.84 -0.75 10.52
CA GLY A 194 -35.53 -0.21 10.18
C GLY A 194 -34.38 -0.90 10.90
N ASN A 195 -33.16 -0.39 10.74
CA ASN A 195 -31.95 -1.07 11.21
C ASN A 195 -31.49 -0.52 12.56
N PRO A 196 -31.37 -1.32 13.64
CA PRO A 196 -30.94 -0.86 14.97
C PRO A 196 -29.62 -0.07 14.99
N THR A 197 -28.72 -0.38 14.05
CA THR A 197 -27.44 0.35 13.91
C THR A 197 -27.62 1.78 13.42
N SER A 198 -28.79 2.14 12.89
CA SER A 198 -29.14 3.50 12.47
C SER A 198 -29.85 4.29 13.57
N SER A 199 -29.88 3.78 14.80
CA SER A 199 -30.30 4.55 15.98
C SER A 199 -29.24 5.61 16.34
N ALA A 200 -29.67 6.70 16.98
CA ALA A 200 -28.78 7.73 17.52
C ALA A 200 -27.71 7.10 18.44
N LEU A 201 -28.16 6.29 19.41
CA LEU A 201 -27.30 5.61 20.39
C LEU A 201 -26.12 4.83 19.78
N VAL A 202 -26.33 4.11 18.67
CA VAL A 202 -25.25 3.37 18.00
C VAL A 202 -24.38 4.30 17.15
N SER A 203 -24.98 5.30 16.51
CA SER A 203 -24.28 6.30 15.69
C SER A 203 -23.35 7.18 16.53
N ASP A 204 -23.80 7.61 17.71
CA ASP A 204 -23.08 8.49 18.61
C ASP A 204 -21.93 7.73 19.26
N MET A 205 -22.17 6.48 19.71
CA MET A 205 -21.10 5.58 20.15
C MET A 205 -20.06 5.33 19.05
N LEU A 206 -20.48 5.09 17.80
CA LEU A 206 -19.52 4.94 16.69
C LEU A 206 -18.67 6.20 16.51
N THR A 207 -19.26 7.38 16.70
CA THR A 207 -18.58 8.67 16.61
C THR A 207 -17.62 8.86 17.79
N ALA A 208 -18.04 8.55 19.01
CA ALA A 208 -17.18 8.55 20.19
C ALA A 208 -15.98 7.60 20.03
N CYS A 209 -16.20 6.38 19.53
CA CYS A 209 -15.10 5.43 19.24
C CYS A 209 -14.10 5.96 18.20
N LYS A 210 -14.55 6.77 17.23
CA LYS A 210 -13.64 7.39 16.24
C LYS A 210 -12.84 8.54 16.85
N ASN A 211 -13.45 9.31 17.75
CA ASN A 211 -12.86 10.50 18.34
C ASN A 211 -11.98 10.18 19.57
N LYS A 212 -12.14 8.99 20.17
CA LYS A 212 -11.46 8.56 21.40
C LYS A 212 -9.96 8.86 21.43
N ASP A 213 -9.26 8.55 20.34
CA ASP A 213 -7.80 8.66 20.28
C ASP A 213 -7.32 9.98 19.63
N GLY A 214 -8.22 10.95 19.43
CA GLY A 214 -7.96 12.17 18.66
C GLY A 214 -7.69 11.88 17.18
N GLU A 215 -7.20 12.87 16.42
CA GLU A 215 -6.60 12.57 15.12
C GLU A 215 -5.28 11.83 15.38
N ALA A 216 -5.32 10.49 15.29
CA ALA A 216 -4.16 9.67 15.52
C ALA A 216 -2.97 10.20 14.71
N GLU A 217 -1.83 10.42 15.39
CA GLU A 217 -0.57 10.76 14.73
C GLU A 217 -0.32 9.70 13.67
N ARG A 218 -0.48 10.09 12.40
CA ARG A 218 -0.62 9.13 11.33
C ARG A 218 0.71 8.40 11.21
N LYS A 219 0.72 7.10 11.54
CA LYS A 219 1.84 6.16 11.30
C LYS A 219 1.98 5.91 9.79
N HIS A 220 2.26 6.96 9.03
CA HIS A 220 2.58 6.87 7.64
C HIS A 220 3.88 6.10 7.47
N SER A 221 3.96 5.37 6.38
CA SER A 221 5.16 4.62 6.05
C SER A 221 6.26 5.60 5.71
N ARG A 222 7.42 5.46 6.36
CA ARG A 222 8.59 6.26 6.03
C ARG A 222 8.88 6.13 4.54
N ALA A 223 9.05 7.24 3.84
CA ALA A 223 9.52 7.20 2.46
C ALA A 223 10.94 6.63 2.41
N MET A 224 11.20 5.75 1.45
CA MET A 224 12.57 5.36 1.11
C MET A 224 13.12 6.47 0.20
N THR A 225 14.03 7.32 0.66
CA THR A 225 14.52 8.41 -0.20
C THR A 225 15.42 7.88 -1.32
N VAL A 226 15.80 8.74 -2.28
CA VAL A 226 16.76 8.32 -3.32
C VAL A 226 18.15 8.08 -2.73
N GLU A 227 18.51 8.79 -1.67
CA GLU A 227 19.76 8.62 -0.91
C GLU A 227 19.75 7.28 -0.14
N ASP A 228 18.61 6.92 0.47
CA ASP A 228 18.42 5.60 1.05
C ASP A 228 18.60 4.51 -0.01
N MET A 229 17.98 4.67 -1.19
CA MET A 229 18.15 3.74 -2.32
C MET A 229 19.61 3.62 -2.76
N VAL A 230 20.33 4.73 -2.91
CA VAL A 230 21.75 4.74 -3.29
C VAL A 230 22.61 4.01 -2.24
N THR A 231 22.41 4.31 -0.97
CA THR A 231 23.14 3.67 0.14
C THR A 231 22.88 2.15 0.17
N LEU A 232 21.61 1.76 0.03
CA LEU A 232 21.18 0.37 -0.02
C LEU A 232 21.79 -0.40 -1.19
N PHE A 233 21.85 0.22 -2.36
CA PHE A 233 22.43 -0.41 -3.56
C PHE A 233 23.95 -0.49 -3.48
N PHE A 234 24.61 0.55 -2.97
CA PHE A 234 26.06 0.53 -2.74
C PHE A 234 26.46 -0.61 -1.81
N TRP A 235 25.76 -0.74 -0.67
CA TRP A 235 25.93 -1.89 0.23
C TRP A 235 25.69 -3.23 -0.48
N SER A 236 24.61 -3.35 -1.25
CA SER A 236 24.28 -4.58 -1.97
C SER A 236 25.33 -4.94 -3.03
N TRP A 237 25.90 -3.97 -3.75
CA TRP A 237 26.95 -4.22 -4.74
C TRP A 237 28.28 -4.60 -4.08
N ASN A 238 28.62 -4.02 -2.94
CA ASN A 238 29.82 -4.39 -2.19
C ASN A 238 29.77 -5.85 -1.69
N ILE A 239 28.56 -6.37 -1.40
CA ILE A 239 28.38 -7.78 -1.04
C ILE A 239 28.31 -8.67 -2.28
N CYS A 240 27.57 -8.24 -3.31
CA CYS A 240 27.33 -9.03 -4.51
C CYS A 240 27.31 -8.15 -5.78
N PRO A 241 28.49 -7.98 -6.42
CA PRO A 241 28.59 -7.34 -7.73
C PRO A 241 27.70 -8.00 -8.78
N ASP A 242 27.29 -7.26 -9.80
CA ASP A 242 26.41 -7.79 -10.86
C ASP A 242 27.07 -8.94 -11.65
N ASP A 243 28.38 -8.83 -11.86
CA ASP A 243 29.24 -9.78 -12.57
C ASP A 243 29.81 -10.89 -11.69
N ALA A 244 29.44 -10.93 -10.39
CA ALA A 244 29.93 -11.94 -9.46
C ALA A 244 29.70 -13.37 -10.02
N PRO A 245 30.70 -14.25 -10.00
CA PRO A 245 30.56 -15.59 -10.58
C PRO A 245 29.56 -16.43 -9.78
N VAL A 246 28.96 -17.41 -10.45
CA VAL A 246 28.04 -18.38 -9.85
C VAL A 246 28.59 -19.77 -10.06
N THR A 247 29.48 -20.20 -9.17
CA THR A 247 30.11 -21.53 -9.22
C THR A 247 29.54 -22.48 -8.18
N THR A 248 29.18 -21.95 -7.00
CA THR A 248 28.61 -22.72 -5.89
C THR A 248 27.11 -22.47 -5.70
N ILE A 249 26.45 -23.32 -4.91
CA ILE A 249 25.04 -23.14 -4.57
C ILE A 249 24.88 -21.89 -3.68
N GLU A 250 25.81 -21.69 -2.76
CA GLU A 250 25.84 -20.56 -1.84
C GLU A 250 25.99 -19.22 -2.59
N GLU A 251 26.91 -19.15 -3.55
CA GLU A 251 27.05 -17.97 -4.44
C GLU A 251 25.78 -17.73 -5.25
N ARG A 252 25.16 -18.79 -5.79
CA ARG A 252 23.88 -18.68 -6.50
C ARG A 252 22.80 -18.11 -5.60
N MET A 253 22.68 -18.59 -4.36
CA MET A 253 21.67 -18.12 -3.41
C MET A 253 21.89 -16.64 -3.07
N LEU A 254 23.12 -16.25 -2.78
CA LEU A 254 23.48 -14.86 -2.48
C LEU A 254 23.17 -13.96 -3.68
N LYS A 255 23.63 -14.33 -4.88
CA LYS A 255 23.39 -13.55 -6.10
C LYS A 255 21.90 -13.45 -6.44
N THR A 256 21.17 -14.54 -6.26
CA THR A 256 19.70 -14.56 -6.41
C THR A 256 19.05 -13.54 -5.50
N GLU A 257 19.40 -13.56 -4.21
CA GLU A 257 18.79 -12.66 -3.23
C GLU A 257 19.07 -11.18 -3.55
N HIS A 258 20.32 -10.82 -3.83
CA HIS A 258 20.70 -9.44 -4.10
C HIS A 258 20.19 -8.94 -5.45
N LEU A 259 20.23 -9.73 -6.53
CA LEU A 259 19.66 -9.31 -7.82
C LEU A 259 18.13 -9.19 -7.77
N PHE A 260 17.46 -10.16 -7.14
CA PHE A 260 16.02 -10.10 -6.91
C PHE A 260 15.65 -8.81 -6.19
N PHE A 261 16.35 -8.51 -5.09
CA PHE A 261 16.07 -7.35 -4.27
C PHE A 261 16.27 -6.05 -5.04
N ARG A 262 17.40 -5.88 -5.73
CA ARG A 262 17.71 -4.68 -6.54
C ARG A 262 16.69 -4.47 -7.66
N ALA A 263 16.31 -5.53 -8.36
CA ALA A 263 15.27 -5.46 -9.40
C ALA A 263 13.90 -5.11 -8.81
N PHE A 264 13.53 -5.70 -7.67
CA PHE A 264 12.26 -5.45 -7.01
C PHE A 264 12.14 -3.99 -6.55
N THR A 265 13.14 -3.49 -5.83
CA THR A 265 13.08 -2.16 -5.22
C THR A 265 13.19 -1.04 -6.26
N SER A 266 14.08 -1.17 -7.25
CA SER A 266 14.15 -0.22 -8.37
C SER A 266 12.86 -0.18 -9.19
N THR A 267 12.22 -1.33 -9.42
CA THR A 267 10.89 -1.39 -10.07
C THR A 267 9.84 -0.69 -9.23
N ALA A 268 9.78 -0.99 -7.93
CA ALA A 268 8.81 -0.39 -7.03
C ALA A 268 8.97 1.13 -6.90
N PHE A 269 10.22 1.60 -6.83
CA PHE A 269 10.57 3.01 -6.74
C PHE A 269 10.33 3.76 -8.05
N THR A 270 10.55 3.12 -9.20
CA THR A 270 10.39 3.77 -10.50
C THR A 270 8.94 3.84 -10.93
N LEU A 271 8.16 2.75 -10.76
CA LEU A 271 6.75 2.68 -11.17
C LEU A 271 5.76 3.14 -10.09
N TRP A 272 6.25 3.46 -8.90
CA TRP A 272 5.44 3.83 -7.73
C TRP A 272 4.39 2.79 -7.39
N THR A 273 4.76 1.52 -7.56
CA THR A 273 3.92 0.39 -7.21
C THR A 273 3.94 0.16 -5.71
N ARG A 274 2.81 -0.32 -5.17
CA ARG A 274 2.83 -0.94 -3.85
C ARG A 274 3.62 -2.25 -3.95
N ASN A 275 4.21 -2.71 -2.84
CA ASN A 275 4.93 -4.00 -2.87
C ASN A 275 4.08 -5.15 -3.46
N CYS A 276 2.79 -5.20 -3.14
CA CYS A 276 1.89 -6.21 -3.71
C CYS A 276 1.68 -6.08 -5.23
N GLU A 277 1.70 -4.86 -5.78
CA GLU A 277 1.58 -4.61 -7.23
C GLU A 277 2.87 -5.02 -7.96
N THR A 278 4.04 -4.74 -7.37
CA THR A 278 5.32 -5.21 -7.89
C THR A 278 5.40 -6.73 -7.89
N SER A 279 5.01 -7.38 -6.79
CA SER A 279 5.03 -8.85 -6.66
C SER A 279 4.21 -9.56 -7.73
N THR A 280 3.13 -8.94 -8.22
CA THR A 280 2.21 -9.56 -9.18
C THR A 280 2.63 -9.40 -10.64
N LEU A 281 3.72 -8.68 -10.93
CA LEU A 281 4.22 -8.50 -12.30
C LEU A 281 4.60 -9.85 -12.92
N LYS A 282 4.09 -10.08 -14.14
CA LYS A 282 4.40 -11.24 -14.96
C LYS A 282 5.23 -10.86 -16.18
N ALA A 283 5.84 -11.83 -16.84
CA ALA A 283 6.64 -11.59 -18.03
C ALA A 283 5.83 -10.91 -19.15
N LYS A 284 4.56 -11.27 -19.34
CA LYS A 284 3.67 -10.62 -20.32
C LYS A 284 3.40 -9.14 -20.06
N ASP A 285 3.65 -8.68 -18.83
CA ASP A 285 3.46 -7.28 -18.46
C ASP A 285 4.66 -6.43 -18.87
N ILE A 286 5.76 -7.05 -19.32
CA ILE A 286 6.99 -6.37 -19.74
C ILE A 286 7.29 -6.73 -21.20
N ASP A 287 7.32 -5.71 -22.05
CA ASP A 287 7.92 -5.79 -23.37
C ASP A 287 9.39 -5.35 -23.27
N TRP A 288 10.30 -6.30 -23.49
CA TRP A 288 11.75 -6.12 -23.34
C TRP A 288 12.40 -5.44 -24.55
N SER A 289 11.69 -5.40 -25.69
CA SER A 289 12.20 -4.80 -26.92
C SER A 289 11.05 -4.13 -27.69
N PRO A 290 10.44 -3.09 -27.09
CA PRO A 290 9.33 -2.40 -27.72
C PRO A 290 9.77 -1.68 -29.00
N GLU A 291 8.81 -1.50 -29.91
CA GLU A 291 9.00 -0.65 -31.07
C GLU A 291 9.41 0.78 -30.64
N PRO A 292 10.27 1.46 -31.43
CA PRO A 292 10.63 2.84 -31.16
C PRO A 292 9.39 3.74 -31.03
N ARG A 293 9.51 4.79 -30.22
CA ARG A 293 8.40 5.73 -30.02
C ARG A 293 8.03 6.37 -31.36
N PRO A 294 6.73 6.62 -31.63
CA PRO A 294 6.33 7.33 -32.83
C PRO A 294 7.06 8.68 -32.92
N ASN A 295 7.72 8.93 -34.05
CA ASN A 295 8.55 10.13 -34.29
C ASN A 295 9.76 10.27 -33.34
N ALA A 296 10.30 9.17 -32.84
CA ALA A 296 11.54 9.16 -32.08
C ALA A 296 12.69 9.76 -32.91
N PRO A 297 13.47 10.72 -32.37
CA PRO A 297 14.63 11.25 -33.07
C PRO A 297 15.72 10.17 -33.21
N PRO A 298 16.62 10.28 -34.20
CA PRO A 298 17.83 9.46 -34.24
C PRO A 298 18.58 9.54 -32.91
N GLY A 299 18.84 8.39 -32.28
CA GLY A 299 19.51 8.32 -30.97
C GLY A 299 18.57 8.27 -29.76
N ASP A 300 17.26 8.08 -29.94
CA ASP A 300 16.33 7.84 -28.83
C ASP A 300 16.79 6.63 -27.98
N PRO A 301 16.93 6.77 -26.65
CA PRO A 301 17.50 5.71 -25.84
C PRO A 301 16.60 4.48 -25.83
N PRO A 302 17.18 3.26 -25.93
CA PRO A 302 16.41 2.04 -25.85
C PRO A 302 15.72 1.94 -24.49
N ALA A 303 14.43 1.62 -24.53
CA ALA A 303 13.57 1.50 -23.37
C ALA A 303 12.91 0.13 -23.32
N ILE A 304 12.53 -0.32 -22.13
CA ILE A 304 11.53 -1.39 -21.98
C ILE A 304 10.16 -0.76 -21.78
N THR A 305 9.11 -1.51 -22.07
CA THR A 305 7.74 -1.07 -21.79
C THR A 305 7.11 -1.96 -20.73
N VAL A 306 6.51 -1.36 -19.71
CA VAL A 306 5.82 -2.09 -18.63
C VAL A 306 4.36 -1.70 -18.58
N GLY A 307 3.46 -2.69 -18.65
CA GLY A 307 2.03 -2.51 -18.52
C GLY A 307 1.56 -2.84 -17.09
N LEU A 308 1.08 -1.84 -16.36
CA LEU A 308 0.40 -2.08 -15.08
C LEU A 308 -1.11 -2.09 -15.30
N ARG A 309 -1.68 -3.30 -15.33
CA ARG A 309 -3.13 -3.53 -15.36
C ARG A 309 -3.59 -3.90 -13.95
N GLU A 310 -4.78 -3.46 -13.55
CA GLU A 310 -5.41 -3.82 -12.26
C GLU A 310 -4.77 -3.27 -10.96
N ARG A 311 -4.41 -1.98 -10.93
CA ARG A 311 -3.98 -1.36 -9.66
C ARG A 311 -5.06 -1.44 -8.58
N LYS A 312 -4.64 -1.60 -7.32
CA LYS A 312 -5.55 -1.74 -6.17
C LYS A 312 -6.52 -0.55 -6.10
N GLY A 313 -7.82 -0.86 -6.14
CA GLY A 313 -8.91 0.11 -6.08
C GLY A 313 -9.53 0.46 -7.44
N TRP A 314 -8.90 0.09 -8.56
CA TRP A 314 -9.45 0.38 -9.88
C TRP A 314 -10.70 -0.43 -10.21
N GLN A 315 -10.76 -1.72 -9.86
CA GLN A 315 -11.96 -2.54 -10.08
C GLN A 315 -13.19 -1.93 -9.38
N ARG A 316 -13.03 -1.40 -8.16
CA ARG A 316 -14.09 -0.68 -7.44
C ARG A 316 -14.49 0.63 -8.12
N LYS A 317 -13.56 1.32 -8.77
CA LYS A 317 -13.80 2.60 -9.45
C LYS A 317 -14.39 2.39 -10.86
N GLN A 318 -13.96 1.36 -11.60
CA GLN A 318 -14.61 0.91 -12.85
C GLN A 318 -16.06 0.52 -12.61
N ASN A 319 -16.36 -0.21 -11.52
CA ASN A 319 -17.74 -0.54 -11.13
C ASN A 319 -18.59 0.70 -10.78
N LYS A 320 -17.97 1.86 -10.52
CA LYS A 320 -18.63 3.16 -10.31
C LYS A 320 -18.71 4.01 -11.60
N GLY A 321 -18.41 3.41 -12.76
CA GLY A 321 -18.43 4.11 -14.05
C GLY A 321 -17.22 5.02 -14.29
N GLU A 322 -16.14 4.92 -13.50
CA GLU A 322 -14.87 5.60 -13.81
C GLU A 322 -14.14 4.81 -14.91
N THR A 323 -14.51 5.06 -16.17
CA THR A 323 -13.98 4.40 -17.37
C THR A 323 -12.58 4.87 -17.77
N GLN A 324 -12.05 5.93 -17.13
CA GLN A 324 -10.72 6.49 -17.41
C GLN A 324 -9.57 5.71 -16.76
N LEU A 325 -9.86 4.63 -16.03
CA LEU A 325 -8.86 3.81 -15.32
C LEU A 325 -8.43 2.63 -16.20
N ASN A 326 -7.83 2.94 -17.34
CA ASN A 326 -7.13 1.97 -18.16
C ASN A 326 -5.73 1.74 -17.56
N GLY A 327 -5.21 0.51 -17.69
CA GLY A 327 -3.82 0.22 -17.32
C GLY A 327 -2.86 1.23 -17.93
N HIS A 328 -1.84 1.61 -17.18
CA HIS A 328 -0.81 2.51 -17.70
C HIS A 328 0.31 1.70 -18.34
N LEU A 329 0.78 2.22 -19.46
CA LEU A 329 1.92 1.72 -20.19
C LEU A 329 3.08 2.68 -19.92
N TYR A 330 4.15 2.17 -19.30
CA TYR A 330 5.30 2.96 -18.90
C TYR A 330 6.48 2.63 -19.81
N HIS A 331 7.07 3.64 -20.44
CA HIS A 331 8.32 3.50 -21.17
C HIS A 331 9.47 3.84 -20.22
N ILE A 332 10.34 2.85 -19.96
CA ILE A 332 11.41 2.93 -18.99
C ILE A 332 12.75 2.89 -19.74
N PRO A 333 13.40 4.05 -19.96
CA PRO A 333 14.71 4.09 -20.58
C PRO A 333 15.81 3.67 -19.58
N TYR A 334 17.01 3.48 -20.12
CA TYR A 334 18.23 3.36 -19.33
C TYR A 334 18.50 4.63 -18.51
N GLN A 335 18.87 4.50 -17.23
CA GLN A 335 19.05 5.62 -16.28
C GLN A 335 20.41 5.55 -15.57
N PRO A 336 21.54 5.71 -16.30
CA PRO A 336 22.89 5.50 -15.76
C PRO A 336 23.28 6.48 -14.65
N LYS A 337 22.67 7.67 -14.62
CA LYS A 337 23.03 8.73 -13.67
C LYS A 337 22.77 8.33 -12.22
N ILE A 338 21.74 7.54 -11.98
CA ILE A 338 21.38 7.05 -10.65
C ILE A 338 21.09 5.55 -10.76
N PRO A 339 22.12 4.70 -10.74
CA PRO A 339 21.99 3.27 -10.95
C PRO A 339 21.01 2.57 -9.98
N ALA A 340 20.81 3.14 -8.79
CA ALA A 340 19.86 2.63 -7.78
C ALA A 340 18.39 2.69 -8.22
N ILE A 341 18.05 3.57 -9.15
CA ILE A 341 16.69 3.70 -9.71
C ILE A 341 16.65 3.31 -11.20
N ASP A 342 17.72 2.70 -11.72
CA ASP A 342 17.77 2.19 -13.09
C ASP A 342 17.04 0.86 -13.23
N MET A 343 15.72 0.93 -13.17
CA MET A 343 14.84 -0.24 -13.25
C MET A 343 15.13 -1.13 -14.46
N LYS A 344 15.42 -0.56 -15.64
CA LYS A 344 15.68 -1.34 -16.87
C LYS A 344 16.87 -2.26 -16.68
N THR A 345 18.03 -1.70 -16.33
CA THR A 345 19.25 -2.50 -16.16
C THR A 345 19.12 -3.49 -15.01
N ARG A 346 18.45 -3.12 -13.92
CA ARG A 346 18.25 -4.03 -12.78
C ARG A 346 17.36 -5.21 -13.15
N LEU A 347 16.29 -4.97 -13.91
CA LEU A 347 15.41 -6.03 -14.41
C LEU A 347 16.10 -6.93 -15.42
N GLU A 348 16.92 -6.38 -16.32
CA GLU A 348 17.70 -7.16 -17.30
C GLU A 348 18.72 -8.08 -16.58
N ALA A 349 19.43 -7.56 -15.59
CA ALA A 349 20.37 -8.34 -14.79
C ALA A 349 19.66 -9.46 -14.01
N TRP A 350 18.52 -9.15 -13.39
CA TRP A 350 17.69 -10.17 -12.72
C TRP A 350 17.15 -11.21 -13.71
N LYS A 351 16.60 -10.79 -14.85
CA LYS A 351 16.08 -11.67 -15.89
C LYS A 351 17.15 -12.66 -16.36
N GLY A 352 18.35 -12.16 -16.69
CA GLY A 352 19.46 -13.02 -17.12
C GLY A 352 19.79 -14.07 -16.07
N HIS A 353 19.97 -13.66 -14.82
CA HIS A 353 20.24 -14.59 -13.72
C HIS A 353 19.09 -15.59 -13.49
N TYR A 354 17.86 -15.11 -13.56
CA TYR A 354 16.64 -15.89 -13.34
C TYR A 354 16.45 -16.97 -14.41
N GLU A 355 16.57 -16.61 -15.69
CA GLU A 355 16.47 -17.54 -16.83
C GLU A 355 17.61 -18.56 -16.84
N THR A 356 18.84 -18.13 -16.57
CA THR A 356 20.02 -19.01 -16.63
C THR A 356 20.13 -19.96 -15.43
N HIS A 357 19.95 -19.47 -14.21
CA HIS A 357 20.32 -20.23 -13.01
C HIS A 357 19.13 -20.85 -12.26
N LEU A 358 17.93 -20.26 -12.34
CA LEU A 358 16.77 -20.74 -11.59
C LEU A 358 15.75 -21.45 -12.49
N LEU A 359 15.30 -20.80 -13.57
CA LEU A 359 14.34 -21.38 -14.51
C LEU A 359 14.98 -22.40 -15.45
N ARG A 360 16.22 -22.16 -15.87
CA ARG A 360 16.92 -22.92 -16.93
C ARG A 360 16.15 -22.96 -18.25
N ARG A 361 15.34 -21.93 -18.48
CA ARG A 361 14.58 -21.67 -19.71
C ARG A 361 14.27 -20.18 -19.80
N PRO A 362 13.95 -19.66 -21.00
CA PRO A 362 13.40 -18.31 -21.14
C PRO A 362 12.11 -18.13 -20.32
N LEU A 363 11.83 -16.90 -19.91
CA LEU A 363 10.58 -16.54 -19.24
C LEU A 363 9.38 -16.73 -20.16
N GLU A 364 8.36 -17.43 -19.67
CA GLU A 364 7.08 -17.57 -20.35
C GLU A 364 6.12 -16.46 -19.91
N PRO A 365 5.15 -16.05 -20.76
CA PRO A 365 4.27 -14.92 -20.50
C PRO A 365 3.57 -14.92 -19.13
N GLU A 366 3.24 -16.09 -18.58
CA GLU A 366 2.52 -16.22 -17.30
C GLU A 366 3.43 -16.36 -16.07
N ASP A 367 4.74 -16.48 -16.26
CA ASP A 367 5.68 -16.55 -15.16
C ASP A 367 5.74 -15.21 -14.42
N TYR A 368 5.80 -15.28 -13.09
CA TYR A 368 6.05 -14.09 -12.28
C TYR A 368 7.50 -13.63 -12.44
N ILE A 369 7.68 -12.32 -12.61
CA ILE A 369 9.00 -11.68 -12.59
C ILE A 369 9.63 -11.83 -11.20
N PHE A 370 8.80 -11.74 -10.15
CA PHE A 370 9.22 -11.88 -8.76
C PHE A 370 8.54 -13.09 -8.10
N PRO A 371 9.02 -14.32 -8.35
CA PRO A 371 8.39 -15.53 -7.85
C PRO A 371 8.61 -15.70 -6.34
N SER A 372 7.80 -16.57 -5.72
CA SER A 372 8.04 -17.03 -4.36
C SER A 372 9.24 -17.99 -4.33
N ILE A 373 10.26 -17.64 -3.55
CA ILE A 373 11.47 -18.45 -3.36
C ILE A 373 11.43 -19.01 -1.94
N SER A 374 11.32 -20.34 -1.80
CA SER A 374 11.32 -20.99 -0.49
C SER A 374 12.71 -20.96 0.13
N THR A 375 12.82 -20.54 1.39
CA THR A 375 14.07 -20.45 2.16
C THR A 375 14.48 -21.75 2.86
N ASN A 376 13.84 -22.88 2.55
CA ASN A 376 14.26 -24.16 3.13
C ASN A 376 15.63 -24.57 2.54
N ARG A 377 16.69 -24.44 3.36
CA ARG A 377 18.12 -24.75 3.14
C ARG A 377 18.47 -26.10 2.47
N LYS A 378 17.50 -26.93 2.09
CA LYS A 378 17.71 -28.27 1.52
C LYS A 378 17.16 -28.45 0.10
N SER A 379 16.38 -27.51 -0.43
CA SER A 379 16.00 -27.52 -1.85
C SER A 379 15.50 -26.14 -2.32
N ASP A 380 16.10 -25.62 -3.40
CA ASP A 380 15.67 -24.42 -4.13
C ASP A 380 14.31 -24.69 -4.82
N HIS A 381 13.22 -24.71 -4.05
CA HIS A 381 11.88 -24.72 -4.63
C HIS A 381 11.47 -23.28 -4.91
N VAL A 382 11.76 -22.84 -6.14
CA VAL A 382 11.20 -21.62 -6.71
C VAL A 382 9.82 -21.95 -7.27
N HIS A 383 8.80 -21.25 -6.80
CA HIS A 383 7.43 -21.39 -7.28
C HIS A 383 7.16 -20.31 -8.33
N PHE A 384 7.55 -20.57 -9.58
CA PHE A 384 7.43 -19.61 -10.69
C PHE A 384 5.98 -19.17 -10.99
N SER A 385 5.00 -20.00 -10.59
CA SER A 385 3.57 -19.75 -10.71
C SER A 385 2.95 -19.04 -9.49
N MET A 386 3.74 -18.67 -8.49
CA MET A 386 3.28 -17.93 -7.32
C MET A 386 4.13 -16.66 -7.11
N PRO A 387 3.49 -15.49 -6.89
CA PRO A 387 4.22 -14.27 -6.61
C PRO A 387 4.84 -14.30 -5.22
N ILE A 388 5.90 -13.52 -5.00
CA ILE A 388 6.42 -13.30 -3.64
C ILE A 388 5.34 -12.64 -2.74
N PRO A 389 5.06 -13.18 -1.54
CA PRO A 389 4.11 -12.57 -0.62
C PRO A 389 4.56 -11.17 -0.17
N ALA A 390 3.60 -10.22 -0.06
CA ALA A 390 3.91 -8.83 0.30
C ALA A 390 4.59 -8.68 1.68
N GLU A 391 4.24 -9.53 2.66
CA GLU A 391 4.87 -9.55 3.98
C GLU A 391 6.33 -10.01 3.91
N SER A 392 6.64 -11.00 3.06
CA SER A 392 8.01 -11.45 2.82
C SER A 392 8.86 -10.32 2.25
N THR A 393 8.32 -9.56 1.30
CA THR A 393 8.98 -8.37 0.76
C THR A 393 9.19 -7.30 1.83
N LYS A 394 8.17 -6.97 2.63
CA LYS A 394 8.30 -5.96 3.70
C LYS A 394 9.39 -6.34 4.70
N LYS A 395 9.45 -7.61 5.09
CA LYS A 395 10.51 -8.14 5.96
C LYS A 395 11.88 -7.97 5.32
N LYS A 396 12.06 -8.42 4.06
CA LYS A 396 13.32 -8.28 3.32
C LYS A 396 13.79 -6.84 3.17
N VAL A 397 12.88 -5.90 2.89
CA VAL A 397 13.21 -4.47 2.80
C VAL A 397 13.81 -3.95 4.10
N ASN A 398 13.26 -4.32 5.24
CA ASN A 398 13.78 -3.87 6.53
C ASN A 398 15.06 -4.59 6.94
N GLU A 399 15.23 -5.87 6.58
CA GLU A 399 16.48 -6.62 6.78
C GLU A 399 17.63 -5.99 5.99
N PHE A 400 17.42 -5.75 4.69
CA PHE A 400 18.40 -5.08 3.83
C PHE A 400 18.70 -3.66 4.30
N ALA A 401 17.67 -2.89 4.70
CA ALA A 401 17.86 -1.56 5.25
C ALA A 401 18.68 -1.57 6.55
N ALA A 402 18.44 -2.52 7.45
CA ALA A 402 19.21 -2.68 8.68
C ALA A 402 20.67 -3.05 8.38
N SER A 403 20.89 -3.99 7.45
CA SER A 403 22.24 -4.40 7.06
C SER A 403 23.02 -3.30 6.34
N ALA A 404 22.33 -2.42 5.60
CA ALA A 404 22.92 -1.23 4.98
C ALA A 404 23.10 -0.05 5.95
N GLY A 405 22.69 -0.19 7.22
CA GLY A 405 22.84 0.86 8.23
C GLY A 405 21.86 2.04 8.10
N LEU A 406 20.73 1.85 7.43
CA LEU A 406 19.74 2.92 7.25
C LEU A 406 18.99 3.21 8.55
N SER A 407 18.90 4.49 8.93
CA SER A 407 18.15 4.94 10.12
C SER A 407 16.63 4.66 10.03
N GLY A 408 16.13 4.38 8.82
CA GLY A 408 14.72 4.02 8.57
C GLY A 408 14.41 2.53 8.72
N ALA A 409 15.40 1.69 9.05
CA ALA A 409 15.18 0.26 9.24
C ALA A 409 14.09 -0.01 10.30
N GLY A 410 13.17 -0.93 10.00
CA GLY A 410 12.00 -1.24 10.81
C GLY A 410 10.79 -0.34 10.56
N ARG A 411 10.96 0.80 9.85
CA ARG A 411 9.88 1.77 9.57
C ARG A 411 9.40 1.75 8.11
N TYR A 412 10.07 0.99 7.24
CA TYR A 412 9.66 0.83 5.86
C TYR A 412 8.50 -0.17 5.74
N THR A 413 7.43 0.24 5.06
CA THR A 413 6.27 -0.63 4.81
C THR A 413 6.03 -0.79 3.30
N THR A 414 4.92 -1.43 2.91
CA THR A 414 4.53 -1.70 1.53
C THR A 414 4.42 -0.47 0.61
N HIS A 415 4.45 0.74 1.15
CA HIS A 415 4.32 2.00 0.39
C HIS A 415 5.59 2.86 0.37
N CYS A 416 6.69 2.44 1.01
CA CYS A 416 7.89 3.26 1.15
C CYS A 416 8.49 3.70 -0.20
N PHE A 417 8.61 2.78 -1.17
CA PHE A 417 9.13 3.08 -2.51
C PHE A 417 8.19 3.95 -3.34
N ARG A 418 6.88 3.70 -3.26
CA ARG A 418 5.87 4.53 -3.91
C ARG A 418 5.95 5.98 -3.45
N ARG A 419 6.10 6.18 -2.14
CA ARG A 419 6.20 7.52 -1.54
C ARG A 419 7.51 8.19 -1.93
N GLY A 420 8.62 7.49 -1.73
CA GLY A 420 9.96 7.97 -2.05
C GLY A 420 10.16 8.34 -3.51
N GLY A 421 9.69 7.48 -4.43
CA GLY A 421 9.77 7.77 -5.87
C GLY A 421 8.92 8.97 -6.27
N ALA A 422 7.72 9.11 -5.69
CA ALA A 422 6.84 10.24 -5.95
C ALA A 422 7.44 11.56 -5.43
N GLN A 423 7.94 11.57 -4.19
CA GLN A 423 8.64 12.71 -3.60
C GLN A 423 9.91 13.07 -4.38
N TYR A 424 10.69 12.06 -4.82
CA TYR A 424 11.88 12.28 -5.63
C TYR A 424 11.52 13.01 -6.92
N ARG A 425 10.62 12.47 -7.74
CA ARG A 425 10.26 13.15 -8.99
C ARG A 425 9.56 14.48 -8.77
N PHE A 426 8.81 14.67 -7.69
CA PHE A 426 8.10 15.91 -7.44
C PHE A 426 9.01 17.03 -6.90
N MET A 427 9.96 16.71 -6.01
CA MET A 427 10.68 17.72 -5.21
C MET A 427 12.21 17.55 -5.22
N TYR A 428 12.72 16.31 -5.16
CA TYR A 428 14.15 16.07 -4.92
C TYR A 428 14.97 15.78 -6.18
N ALA A 429 14.33 15.53 -7.31
CA ALA A 429 15.02 15.37 -8.59
C ALA A 429 15.74 16.68 -8.96
N PRO A 430 16.85 16.60 -9.71
CA PRO A 430 17.53 17.79 -10.22
C PRO A 430 16.58 18.72 -10.95
N ILE A 431 16.87 20.02 -10.91
CA ILE A 431 16.10 21.04 -11.62
C ILE A 431 16.04 20.68 -13.12
N GLY A 432 14.86 20.83 -13.71
CA GLY A 432 14.54 20.36 -15.07
C GLY A 432 14.19 18.87 -15.19
N GLN A 433 14.37 18.06 -14.14
CA GLN A 433 13.95 16.64 -14.10
C GLN A 433 12.78 16.39 -13.14
N ARG A 434 12.34 17.44 -12.44
CA ARG A 434 11.15 17.41 -11.58
C ARG A 434 9.87 17.32 -12.42
N TRP A 435 8.86 16.68 -11.88
CA TRP A 435 7.59 16.41 -12.55
C TRP A 435 6.49 17.31 -12.03
N THR A 436 5.63 17.76 -12.94
CA THR A 436 4.42 18.49 -12.57
C THR A 436 3.47 17.59 -11.78
N LEU A 437 2.58 18.19 -10.97
CA LEU A 437 1.53 17.43 -10.27
C LEU A 437 0.68 16.58 -11.23
N ALA A 438 0.46 17.05 -12.47
CA ALA A 438 -0.26 16.29 -13.49
C ALA A 438 0.49 14.99 -13.89
N MET A 439 1.81 15.08 -14.11
CA MET A 439 2.65 13.92 -14.39
C MET A 439 2.70 12.97 -13.20
N VAL A 440 2.89 13.48 -11.98
CA VAL A 440 2.87 12.69 -10.75
C VAL A 440 1.53 11.95 -10.61
N ARG A 441 0.41 12.66 -10.78
CA ARG A 441 -0.93 12.09 -10.70
C ARG A 441 -1.13 10.96 -11.71
N TRP A 442 -0.73 11.19 -12.96
CA TRP A 442 -0.80 10.19 -14.02
C TRP A 442 0.09 8.98 -13.69
N TRP A 443 1.35 9.20 -13.37
CA TRP A 443 2.32 8.12 -13.15
C TRP A 443 1.94 7.22 -11.97
N GLY A 444 1.50 7.78 -10.85
CA GLY A 444 1.06 6.94 -9.71
C GLY A 444 -0.36 6.41 -9.81
N GLY A 445 -1.08 6.66 -10.90
CA GLY A 445 -2.41 6.09 -11.16
C GLY A 445 -3.51 6.59 -10.21
N TRP A 446 -3.41 7.84 -9.74
CA TRP A 446 -4.45 8.49 -8.94
C TRP A 446 -5.64 8.87 -9.83
N SER A 447 -6.87 8.73 -9.34
CA SER A 447 -8.03 9.03 -10.20
C SER A 447 -8.24 10.54 -10.38
N PRO A 448 -8.78 11.00 -11.52
CA PRO A 448 -9.11 12.42 -11.74
C PRO A 448 -10.11 13.00 -10.73
N LYS A 449 -10.92 12.15 -10.09
CA LYS A 449 -11.88 12.54 -9.04
C LYS A 449 -11.30 12.50 -7.62
N GLU A 450 -10.07 12.03 -7.45
CA GLU A 450 -9.40 12.05 -6.15
C GLU A 450 -9.08 13.49 -5.75
N ARG A 451 -9.39 13.87 -4.50
CA ARG A 451 -9.16 15.24 -4.01
C ARG A 451 -7.66 15.57 -4.08
N HIS A 452 -7.34 16.73 -4.63
CA HIS A 452 -5.95 17.21 -4.77
C HIS A 452 -5.23 17.23 -3.41
N ASP A 453 -5.94 17.60 -2.35
CA ASP A 453 -5.44 17.63 -0.97
C ASP A 453 -4.87 16.27 -0.53
N THR A 454 -5.46 15.16 -0.96
CA THR A 454 -4.98 13.82 -0.62
C THR A 454 -3.62 13.53 -1.24
N LEU A 455 -3.41 13.96 -2.49
CA LEU A 455 -2.13 13.78 -3.19
C LEU A 455 -1.06 14.71 -2.61
N VAL A 456 -1.42 15.97 -2.36
CA VAL A 456 -0.50 16.95 -1.78
C VAL A 456 -0.08 16.54 -0.38
N ARG A 457 -1.01 16.11 0.49
CA ARG A 457 -0.69 15.51 1.79
C ARG A 457 0.23 14.29 1.64
N TYR A 458 -0.06 13.39 0.70
CA TYR A 458 0.81 12.22 0.48
C TYR A 458 2.28 12.59 0.16
N LEU A 459 2.49 13.68 -0.59
CA LEU A 459 3.81 14.18 -0.96
C LEU A 459 4.47 14.97 0.19
N LEU A 460 3.71 15.82 0.88
CA LEU A 460 4.22 16.81 1.84
C LEU A 460 4.15 16.39 3.32
N ASP A 461 3.37 15.37 3.70
CA ASP A 461 3.12 15.04 5.13
C ASP A 461 4.40 14.70 5.93
N GLU A 462 5.54 14.39 5.29
CA GLU A 462 6.83 14.23 5.98
C GLU A 462 7.62 15.54 6.11
N LEU A 463 7.48 16.49 5.17
CA LEU A 463 8.22 17.76 5.17
C LEU A 463 7.89 18.61 6.40
N HIS A 464 6.63 18.57 6.87
CA HIS A 464 6.22 19.30 8.07
C HIS A 464 7.01 18.91 9.33
N THR A 465 7.58 17.69 9.37
CA THR A 465 8.40 17.26 10.52
C THR A 465 9.85 17.74 10.46
N TYR A 466 10.34 18.16 9.29
CA TYR A 466 11.74 18.56 9.07
C TYR A 466 11.92 20.08 8.97
N GLU A 467 10.89 20.81 8.54
CA GLU A 467 10.93 22.25 8.39
C GLU A 467 10.49 22.94 9.69
N GLN A 468 11.45 23.39 10.51
CA GLN A 468 11.16 24.06 11.80
C GLN A 468 11.57 25.54 11.85
N ASP A 469 12.38 26.01 10.89
CA ASP A 469 12.80 27.41 10.79
C ASP A 469 12.57 27.93 9.37
N HIS A 470 11.76 28.98 9.26
CA HIS A 470 11.42 29.68 8.02
C HIS A 470 11.66 31.19 8.15
N SER A 471 12.39 31.61 9.19
CA SER A 471 12.60 33.02 9.52
C SER A 471 13.27 33.81 8.39
N ASP A 472 14.03 33.12 7.52
CA ASP A 472 14.72 33.68 6.36
C ASP A 472 14.01 33.39 5.01
N ALA A 473 12.79 32.85 5.00
CA ALA A 473 12.13 32.42 3.77
C ALA A 473 11.89 33.53 2.74
N LEU A 474 11.79 34.79 3.19
CA LEU A 474 11.68 35.98 2.34
C LEU A 474 13.01 36.67 2.06
N PHE A 475 14.13 36.17 2.61
CA PHE A 475 15.43 36.74 2.28
C PHE A 475 15.74 36.49 0.80
N PRO A 476 16.26 37.50 0.07
CA PRO A 476 16.57 37.39 -1.36
C PRO A 476 17.59 36.30 -1.69
N VAL A 477 18.34 35.86 -0.69
CA VAL A 477 19.32 34.78 -0.77
C VAL A 477 18.97 33.79 0.32
N ASN A 478 18.22 32.75 -0.04
CA ASN A 478 17.98 31.63 0.86
C ASN A 478 19.32 30.87 1.05
N LEU A 479 19.82 30.78 2.29
CA LEU A 479 21.06 30.06 2.61
C LEU A 479 20.80 28.57 2.88
N ALA A 480 19.56 28.20 3.21
CA ALA A 480 19.06 26.83 3.35
C ALA A 480 18.59 26.22 2.00
N LYS A 481 19.30 26.55 0.92
CA LYS A 481 19.00 26.25 -0.49
C LYS A 481 18.84 24.75 -0.82
N GLY A 482 19.46 23.86 -0.06
CA GLY A 482 19.36 22.40 -0.25
C GLY A 482 18.07 21.77 0.27
N PHE A 483 17.25 22.53 1.02
CA PHE A 483 16.07 22.01 1.73
C PHE A 483 14.75 22.67 1.32
N SER A 484 14.76 23.71 0.47
CA SER A 484 13.55 24.46 0.10
C SER A 484 13.01 24.12 -1.29
N TYR A 485 11.72 23.77 -1.36
CA TYR A 485 10.97 23.47 -2.59
C TYR A 485 10.90 24.65 -3.58
N LEU A 486 10.98 25.91 -3.10
CA LEU A 486 10.73 27.13 -3.89
C LEU A 486 11.99 27.98 -4.18
N GLY A 487 13.20 27.47 -3.89
CA GLY A 487 14.46 28.19 -4.15
C GLY A 487 14.79 28.42 -5.63
N GLU A 488 13.97 27.90 -6.54
CA GLU A 488 14.18 27.84 -8.00
C GLU A 488 14.40 29.23 -8.64
N ALA A 489 13.71 30.26 -8.17
CA ALA A 489 13.85 31.62 -8.70
C ALA A 489 15.26 32.21 -8.51
N ALA A 490 16.05 31.69 -7.57
CA ALA A 490 17.38 32.23 -7.26
C ALA A 490 18.52 31.62 -8.11
N GLU A 491 18.32 30.45 -8.75
CA GLU A 491 19.32 29.84 -9.65
C GLU A 491 19.12 30.24 -11.12
N GLU A 492 17.87 30.47 -11.52
CA GLU A 492 17.53 30.96 -12.87
C GLU A 492 17.42 32.50 -12.93
N ALA A 493 17.60 33.19 -11.80
CA ALA A 493 17.67 34.64 -11.79
C ALA A 493 18.80 35.09 -12.73
N PRO A 494 18.50 35.96 -13.71
CA PRO A 494 19.55 36.61 -14.47
C PRO A 494 20.53 37.27 -13.50
N LEU A 495 21.83 37.06 -13.73
CA LEU A 495 22.90 37.70 -12.96
C LEU A 495 22.57 39.19 -12.78
N LYS A 496 22.36 39.65 -11.54
CA LYS A 496 21.96 41.04 -11.31
C LYS A 496 23.07 41.96 -11.79
N THR A 497 22.72 43.14 -12.30
CA THR A 497 23.72 44.11 -12.77
C THR A 497 24.75 44.46 -11.69
N SER A 498 24.37 44.44 -10.41
CA SER A 498 25.28 44.63 -9.27
C SER A 498 26.26 43.47 -9.10
N GLU A 499 25.79 42.23 -9.22
CA GLU A 499 26.60 41.01 -9.11
C GLU A 499 27.55 40.90 -10.30
N ALA A 500 27.07 41.21 -11.51
CA ALA A 500 27.89 41.35 -12.70
C ALA A 500 29.00 42.39 -12.51
N ARG A 501 28.67 43.59 -12.01
CA ARG A 501 29.64 44.65 -11.72
C ARG A 501 30.69 44.20 -10.70
N MET A 502 30.30 43.49 -9.64
CA MET A 502 31.24 42.91 -8.67
C MET A 502 32.13 41.85 -9.30
N LEU A 503 31.57 40.93 -10.08
CA LEU A 503 32.31 39.89 -10.78
C LEU A 503 33.35 40.51 -11.71
N PHE A 504 32.94 41.48 -12.55
CA PHE A 504 33.83 42.20 -13.46
C PHE A 504 34.86 43.06 -12.71
N SER A 505 34.49 43.68 -11.59
CA SER A 505 35.43 44.42 -10.74
C SER A 505 36.49 43.49 -10.14
N ASN A 506 36.08 42.33 -9.62
CA ASN A 506 37.00 41.33 -9.06
C ASN A 506 37.91 40.73 -10.13
N LEU A 507 37.35 40.44 -11.33
CA LEU A 507 38.14 39.98 -12.46
C LEU A 507 39.15 41.03 -12.91
N LYS A 508 38.72 42.30 -12.98
CA LYS A 508 39.59 43.43 -13.31
C LYS A 508 40.71 43.55 -12.29
N THR A 509 40.40 43.53 -10.99
CA THR A 509 41.39 43.57 -9.91
C THR A 509 42.37 42.39 -10.00
N TRP A 510 41.89 41.17 -10.26
CA TRP A 510 42.73 39.99 -10.43
C TRP A 510 43.66 40.10 -11.65
N ILE A 511 43.17 40.66 -12.75
CA ILE A 511 43.97 40.91 -13.97
C ILE A 511 44.98 42.04 -13.76
N THR A 512 44.62 43.09 -13.02
CA THR A 512 45.45 44.29 -12.84
C THR A 512 46.37 44.23 -11.63
N GLN A 513 46.21 43.24 -10.74
CA GLN A 513 47.16 43.02 -9.66
C GLN A 513 48.52 42.64 -10.26
N PRO A 514 49.59 43.40 -9.98
CA PRO A 514 50.93 42.98 -10.32
C PRO A 514 51.18 41.65 -9.61
N ARG A 515 51.51 40.59 -10.37
CA ARG A 515 51.95 39.32 -9.79
C ARG A 515 53.33 39.49 -9.16
N THR A 516 53.37 40.08 -7.98
CA THR A 516 54.53 39.98 -7.09
C THR A 516 54.35 38.71 -6.29
N ASP A 517 54.72 37.58 -6.89
CA ASP A 517 55.69 36.71 -6.25
C ASP A 517 56.23 35.65 -7.19
N ALA A 518 57.55 35.73 -7.37
CA ALA A 518 58.39 34.65 -7.79
C ALA A 518 58.56 33.68 -6.60
N SER A 519 57.62 32.77 -6.42
CA SER A 519 57.86 31.41 -5.91
C SER A 519 56.51 30.73 -5.66
N LEU A 520 56.08 29.87 -6.59
CA LEU A 520 55.36 28.63 -6.32
C LEU A 520 55.02 27.96 -7.66
N SER A 521 56.01 27.16 -8.09
CA SER A 521 55.93 25.97 -8.93
C SER A 521 55.22 26.02 -10.30
N VAL A 522 55.99 25.61 -11.30
CA VAL A 522 55.65 25.32 -12.68
C VAL A 522 54.56 24.22 -12.85
N ASN A 523 54.03 23.63 -11.78
CA ASN A 523 53.09 22.50 -11.87
C ASN A 523 51.62 22.85 -12.11
N TYR A 524 51.16 24.09 -11.88
CA TYR A 524 49.73 24.41 -12.04
C TYR A 524 49.32 24.71 -13.49
N ARG A 525 50.27 25.12 -14.35
CA ARG A 525 49.99 25.45 -15.75
C ARG A 525 49.75 24.21 -16.63
N GLN A 526 50.30 23.05 -16.28
CA GLN A 526 49.99 21.80 -16.99
C GLN A 526 48.63 21.23 -16.59
N GLN A 527 48.15 21.47 -15.37
CA GLN A 527 46.89 20.88 -14.90
C GLN A 527 45.64 21.63 -15.39
N VAL A 528 45.72 22.95 -15.59
CA VAL A 528 44.62 23.75 -16.15
C VAL A 528 44.55 23.66 -17.68
N ALA A 529 45.69 23.56 -18.37
CA ALA A 529 45.73 23.37 -19.83
C ALA A 529 45.24 21.97 -20.25
N PHE A 530 45.47 20.93 -19.44
CA PHE A 530 44.97 19.57 -19.70
C PHE A 530 43.43 19.48 -19.52
N ASN A 531 42.87 20.19 -18.55
CA ASN A 531 41.42 20.16 -18.27
C ASN A 531 40.58 21.04 -19.22
N LEU A 532 41.16 22.05 -19.88
CA LEU A 532 40.47 22.84 -20.90
C LEU A 532 40.52 22.18 -22.28
N ASN A 533 41.58 21.43 -22.62
CA ASN A 533 41.68 20.76 -23.91
C ASN A 533 40.83 19.48 -24.03
N HIS A 534 40.43 18.84 -22.92
CA HIS A 534 39.54 17.66 -22.96
C HIS A 534 38.05 18.00 -23.08
N ASN A 535 37.64 19.25 -22.86
CA ASN A 535 36.23 19.67 -22.96
C ASN A 535 35.90 20.43 -24.25
N VAL A 536 36.88 20.70 -25.13
CA VAL A 536 36.68 21.46 -26.38
C VAL A 536 36.81 20.60 -27.65
N THR A 537 37.35 19.38 -27.56
CA THR A 537 37.53 18.50 -28.74
C THR A 537 36.33 17.63 -29.12
N ASP A 538 35.20 17.65 -28.40
CA ASP A 538 34.03 16.80 -28.74
C ASP A 538 32.80 17.57 -29.24
N VAL A 539 32.93 18.86 -29.54
CA VAL A 539 31.87 19.70 -30.15
C VAL A 539 32.24 20.17 -31.57
N GLY A 540 33.39 19.73 -32.10
CA GLY A 540 33.97 20.24 -33.34
C GLY A 540 33.75 19.44 -34.63
N SER A 541 33.08 18.27 -34.62
CA SER A 541 33.04 17.38 -35.80
C SER A 541 31.66 17.16 -36.45
N LEU A 542 30.62 17.93 -36.15
CA LEU A 542 29.27 17.73 -36.72
C LEU A 542 28.68 18.91 -37.49
N PHE A 543 29.53 19.81 -38.01
CA PHE A 543 29.14 20.74 -39.07
C PHE A 543 30.22 20.79 -40.16
N GLN A 544 30.28 19.75 -41.00
CA GLN A 544 30.63 19.80 -42.43
C GLN A 544 30.65 18.39 -43.04
N SER A 545 29.48 17.92 -43.47
CA SER A 545 29.22 17.14 -44.71
C SER A 545 27.78 16.62 -44.68
#